data_AF-A0A1J4WKN2-F1
#
_entry.id   AF-A0A1J4WKN2-F1
#
_cell.length_a   1.000
_cell.length_b   1.000
_cell.length_c   1.000
_cell.angle_alpha   90.00
_cell.angle_beta   90.00
_cell.angle_gamma   90.00
#
_symmetry.space_group_name_H-M   'P 1'
#
loop_
_entity.id
_entity.type
_entity.pdbx_description
1 polymer ?
#
loop_
_entity_poly.entity_id
_entity_poly.type
_entity_poly.pdbx_seq_one_letter_code
_entity_poly.pdbx_strand_id
1 'polypeptide(L)'
;MYITAHAATGAVLGQYISSVPLAFLAGFVMHLILDMIPHGDEWIKDWKWFKNRMTRIAVASFIDLIGVITMSIYWINHSDPKNLAPMLAAIAGSVAPDALWGLYELTKSPILKWYRTLHTEIHELIFKKEISMKQGFLLQIIFVIIATWIIG
;
A
#
# COMPACT_ATOMS: atom_id res chain seq x y z
N MET A 1 4.00 -3.99 4.89
CA MET A 1 4.53 -3.10 3.83
C MET A 1 4.50 -3.82 2.50
N TYR A 2 3.41 -3.52 1.79
CA TYR A 2 2.95 -4.13 0.55
C TYR A 2 2.35 -3.05 -0.37
N ILE A 3 2.89 -1.83 -0.27
CA ILE A 3 2.35 -0.60 -0.85
C ILE A 3 2.23 -0.75 -2.36
N THR A 4 3.18 -1.42 -3.04
CA THR A 4 3.05 -1.65 -4.48
C THR A 4 1.77 -2.40 -4.86
N ALA A 5 1.33 -3.41 -4.09
CA ALA A 5 0.06 -4.11 -4.36
C ALA A 5 -1.17 -3.25 -3.99
N HIS A 6 -1.10 -2.47 -2.92
CA HIS A 6 -2.18 -1.54 -2.56
C HIS A 6 -2.33 -0.43 -3.62
N ALA A 7 -1.21 0.11 -4.11
CA ALA A 7 -1.16 1.06 -5.21
C ALA A 7 -1.70 0.44 -6.50
N ALA A 8 -1.37 -0.82 -6.81
CA ALA A 8 -1.93 -1.54 -7.95
C ALA A 8 -3.45 -1.67 -7.88
N THR A 9 -3.98 -1.96 -6.70
CA THR A 9 -5.43 -1.99 -6.47
C THR A 9 -6.06 -0.61 -6.65
N GLY A 10 -5.42 0.44 -6.12
CA GLY A 10 -5.85 1.82 -6.36
C GLY A 10 -5.87 2.16 -7.85
N ALA A 11 -4.83 1.75 -8.59
CA ALA A 11 -4.73 1.99 -10.01
C ALA A 11 -5.90 1.35 -10.79
N VAL A 12 -6.27 0.12 -10.45
CA VAL A 12 -7.44 -0.58 -11.01
C VAL A 12 -8.74 0.16 -10.65
N LEU A 13 -8.95 0.50 -9.37
CA LEU A 13 -10.18 1.16 -8.93
C LEU A 13 -10.42 2.50 -9.65
N GLY A 14 -9.37 3.27 -9.87
CA GLY A 14 -9.49 4.54 -10.59
C GLY A 14 -9.78 4.41 -12.08
N GLN A 15 -9.72 3.22 -12.68
CA GLN A 15 -10.25 2.98 -14.03
C GLN A 15 -11.78 2.95 -14.07
N TYR A 16 -12.43 2.67 -12.93
CA TYR A 16 -13.88 2.46 -12.86
C TYR A 16 -14.62 3.55 -12.08
N ILE A 17 -13.90 4.48 -11.44
CA ILE A 17 -14.46 5.58 -10.67
C ILE A 17 -14.13 6.89 -11.36
N SER A 18 -15.14 7.61 -11.85
CA SER A 18 -14.92 8.90 -12.53
C SER A 18 -14.67 10.07 -11.58
N SER A 19 -15.13 9.98 -10.34
CA SER A 19 -15.00 11.05 -9.34
C SER A 19 -13.66 10.96 -8.61
N VAL A 20 -12.81 11.98 -8.76
CA VAL A 20 -11.47 12.04 -8.16
C VAL A 20 -11.49 11.88 -6.63
N PRO A 21 -12.33 12.61 -5.85
CA PRO A 21 -12.41 12.40 -4.41
C PRO A 21 -12.90 11.01 -4.01
N LEU A 22 -13.85 10.45 -4.77
CA LEU A 22 -14.35 9.11 -4.51
C LEU A 22 -13.31 8.05 -4.82
N ALA A 23 -12.50 8.23 -5.87
CA ALA A 23 -11.41 7.34 -6.24
C ALA A 23 -10.34 7.32 -5.14
N PHE A 24 -9.96 8.50 -4.61
CA PHE A 24 -9.08 8.59 -3.44
C PHE A 24 -9.64 7.83 -2.24
N LEU A 25 -10.90 8.08 -1.88
CA LEU A 25 -11.53 7.43 -0.73
C LEU A 25 -11.62 5.91 -0.93
N ALA A 26 -11.95 5.46 -2.15
CA ALA A 26 -12.00 4.04 -2.48
C ALA A 26 -10.62 3.38 -2.34
N GLY A 27 -9.55 4.01 -2.82
CA GLY A 27 -8.18 3.54 -2.61
C GLY A 27 -7.80 3.46 -1.13
N PHE A 28 -8.14 4.50 -0.35
CA PHE A 28 -7.90 4.56 1.09
C PHE A 28 -8.59 3.42 1.84
N VAL A 29 -9.87 3.20 1.58
CA VAL A 29 -10.64 2.11 2.19
C VAL A 29 -10.12 0.75 1.73
N MET A 30 -9.79 0.59 0.45
CA MET A 30 -9.34 -0.69 -0.08
C MET A 30 -7.95 -1.07 0.43
N HIS A 31 -7.08 -0.09 0.71
CA HIS A 31 -5.84 -0.35 1.45
C HIS A 31 -6.16 -1.00 2.79
N LEU A 32 -7.00 -0.38 3.62
CA LEU A 32 -7.33 -0.90 4.96
C LEU A 32 -7.92 -2.31 4.90
N ILE A 33 -8.72 -2.63 3.87
CA ILE A 33 -9.28 -3.97 3.67
C ILE A 33 -8.18 -4.98 3.26
N LEU A 34 -7.32 -4.62 2.31
CA LEU A 34 -6.28 -5.51 1.81
C LEU A 34 -5.14 -5.71 2.81
N ASP A 35 -4.88 -4.73 3.66
CA ASP A 35 -3.88 -4.80 4.71
C ASP A 35 -4.25 -5.87 5.76
N MET A 36 -5.53 -6.23 5.88
CA MET A 36 -5.98 -7.37 6.69
C MET A 36 -5.46 -8.72 6.17
N ILE A 37 -5.02 -8.80 4.90
CA ILE A 37 -4.47 -10.03 4.30
C ILE A 37 -2.99 -10.13 4.69
N PRO A 38 -2.54 -11.27 5.25
CA PRO A 38 -1.15 -11.43 5.65
C PRO A 38 -0.22 -11.24 4.46
N HIS A 39 0.84 -10.48 4.65
CA HIS A 39 1.69 -10.04 3.55
C HIS A 39 3.20 -10.07 3.87
N GLY A 40 3.59 -10.66 5.00
CA GLY A 40 4.94 -11.16 5.25
C GLY A 40 5.97 -10.10 5.64
N ASP A 41 5.53 -8.90 6.02
CA ASP A 41 6.39 -7.79 6.43
C ASP A 41 6.82 -7.88 7.91
N GLU A 42 6.24 -8.81 8.67
CA GLU A 42 6.54 -9.04 10.08
C GLU A 42 8.02 -9.42 10.27
N TRP A 43 8.64 -9.98 9.24
CA TRP A 43 10.05 -10.39 9.18
C TRP A 43 11.04 -9.24 8.97
N ILE A 44 10.58 -8.02 8.66
CA ILE A 44 11.44 -6.82 8.58
C ILE A 44 12.16 -6.60 9.92
N LYS A 45 11.53 -6.99 11.05
CA LYS A 45 12.14 -6.94 12.39
C LYS A 45 13.36 -7.85 12.54
N ASP A 46 13.60 -8.80 11.65
CA ASP A 46 14.71 -9.76 11.75
C ASP A 46 15.92 -9.38 10.87
N TRP A 47 15.83 -8.28 10.10
CA TRP A 47 16.92 -7.82 9.23
C TRP A 47 18.16 -7.40 10.02
N LYS A 48 19.23 -8.20 9.95
CA LYS A 48 20.46 -8.00 10.73
C LYS A 48 21.34 -6.84 10.23
N TRP A 49 21.18 -6.39 9.00
CA TRP A 49 22.01 -5.34 8.39
C TRP A 49 21.78 -3.94 8.97
N PHE A 50 20.62 -3.70 9.58
CA PHE A 50 20.29 -2.41 10.20
C PHE A 50 20.05 -2.61 11.71
N LYS A 51 20.59 -1.71 12.54
CA LYS A 51 20.47 -1.82 14.01
C LYS A 51 19.14 -1.32 14.56
N ASN A 52 18.58 -0.26 13.98
CA ASN A 52 17.36 0.37 14.44
C ASN A 52 16.14 -0.12 13.65
N ARG A 53 15.05 -0.45 14.35
CA ARG A 53 13.74 -0.82 13.77
C ARG A 53 13.26 0.23 12.77
N MET A 54 13.35 1.52 13.11
CA MET A 54 12.89 2.59 12.21
C MET A 54 13.71 2.66 10.92
N THR A 55 15.01 2.37 10.99
CA THR A 55 15.85 2.27 9.78
C THR A 55 15.44 1.09 8.91
N ARG A 56 15.12 -0.08 9.51
CA ARG A 56 14.64 -1.25 8.76
C ARG A 56 13.34 -0.94 8.03
N ILE A 57 12.36 -0.36 8.73
CA ILE A 57 11.09 0.05 8.16
C ILE A 57 11.33 1.07 7.04
N ALA A 58 12.10 2.14 7.29
CA ALA A 58 12.37 3.17 6.29
C ALA A 58 13.02 2.61 5.01
N VAL A 59 13.97 1.68 5.13
CA VAL A 59 14.60 1.02 3.98
C VAL A 59 13.58 0.16 3.23
N ALA A 60 12.77 -0.63 3.93
CA ALA A 60 11.71 -1.41 3.31
C ALA A 60 10.69 -0.51 2.59
N SER A 61 10.25 0.58 3.22
CA SER A 61 9.37 1.59 2.60
C SER A 61 9.99 2.20 1.35
N PHE A 62 11.30 2.48 1.37
CA PHE A 62 11.99 3.06 0.24
C PHE A 62 12.06 2.10 -0.95
N ILE A 63 12.36 0.81 -0.71
CA ILE A 63 12.35 -0.24 -1.74
C ILE A 63 10.95 -0.36 -2.36
N ASP A 64 9.92 -0.40 -1.51
CA ASP A 64 8.53 -0.52 -1.96
C ASP A 64 8.07 0.74 -2.73
N LEU A 65 8.51 1.94 -2.30
CA LEU A 65 8.26 3.18 -3.02
C LEU A 65 8.85 3.17 -4.44
N ILE A 66 10.03 2.59 -4.63
CA ILE A 66 10.59 2.39 -5.97
C ILE A 66 9.62 1.53 -6.81
N GLY A 67 9.11 0.44 -6.23
CA GLY A 67 8.11 -0.42 -6.87
C GLY A 67 6.85 0.34 -7.27
N VAL A 68 6.27 1.13 -6.35
CA VAL A 68 5.11 1.99 -6.60
C VAL A 68 5.37 2.97 -7.74
N ILE A 69 6.52 3.66 -7.73
CA ILE A 69 6.85 4.65 -8.77
C ILE A 69 7.02 3.96 -10.13
N THR A 70 7.79 2.88 -10.19
CA THR A 70 8.02 2.12 -11.43
C THR A 70 6.71 1.62 -12.01
N MET A 71 5.84 1.02 -11.20
CA MET A 71 4.54 0.52 -11.66
C MET A 71 3.56 1.64 -12.01
N SER A 72 3.57 2.75 -11.27
CA SER A 72 2.73 3.91 -11.59
C SER A 72 3.10 4.51 -12.94
N ILE A 73 4.40 4.64 -13.25
CA ILE A 73 4.86 5.06 -14.58
C ILE A 73 4.32 4.11 -15.64
N TYR A 74 4.39 2.79 -15.41
CA TYR A 74 3.82 1.82 -16.34
C TYR A 74 2.31 2.04 -16.54
N TRP A 75 1.50 2.09 -15.47
CA TRP A 75 0.05 2.23 -15.58
C TRP A 75 -0.37 3.56 -16.21
N ILE A 76 0.33 4.67 -15.92
CA ILE A 76 0.09 5.97 -16.56
C ILE A 76 0.22 5.90 -18.08
N ASN A 77 1.20 5.15 -18.59
CA ASN A 77 1.43 5.02 -20.03
C ASN A 77 0.48 4.03 -20.73
N HIS A 78 -0.29 3.25 -19.98
CA HIS A 78 -1.18 2.21 -20.52
C HIS A 78 -2.66 2.43 -20.17
N SER A 79 -3.00 3.46 -19.40
CA SER A 79 -4.39 3.79 -19.04
C SER A 79 -5.04 4.75 -20.04
N ASP A 80 -6.37 4.72 -20.14
CA ASP A 80 -7.13 5.77 -20.84
C ASP A 80 -6.85 7.14 -20.16
N PRO A 81 -6.43 8.17 -20.92
CA PRO A 81 -6.21 9.52 -20.38
C PRO A 81 -7.39 10.09 -19.59
N LYS A 82 -8.63 9.69 -19.90
CA LYS A 82 -9.83 10.12 -19.18
C LYS A 82 -9.87 9.61 -17.73
N ASN A 83 -9.24 8.48 -17.46
CA ASN A 83 -9.20 7.84 -16.15
C ASN A 83 -7.93 8.19 -15.35
N LEU A 84 -7.01 8.96 -15.93
CA LEU A 84 -5.72 9.25 -15.31
C LEU A 84 -5.85 9.96 -13.96
N ALA A 85 -6.66 11.02 -13.88
CA ALA A 85 -6.81 11.77 -12.63
C ALA A 85 -7.46 10.92 -11.51
N PRO A 86 -8.56 10.19 -11.74
CA PRO A 86 -9.08 9.26 -10.74
C PRO A 86 -8.12 8.12 -10.38
N MET A 87 -7.38 7.55 -11.35
CA MET A 87 -6.34 6.55 -11.09
C MET A 87 -5.27 7.05 -10.13
N LEU A 88 -4.69 8.23 -10.40
CA LEU A 88 -3.68 8.82 -9.54
C LEU A 88 -4.23 9.13 -8.13
N ALA A 89 -5.47 9.60 -8.05
CA ALA A 89 -6.12 9.84 -6.78
C ALA A 89 -6.34 8.55 -5.98
N ALA A 90 -6.77 7.47 -6.62
CA ALA A 90 -6.93 6.17 -5.97
C ALA A 90 -5.58 5.57 -5.54
N ILE A 91 -4.52 5.68 -6.36
CA ILE A 91 -3.16 5.29 -5.96
C ILE A 91 -2.73 6.09 -4.72
N ALA A 92 -2.88 7.42 -4.74
CA ALA A 92 -2.56 8.26 -3.59
C ALA A 92 -3.37 7.88 -2.34
N GLY A 93 -4.66 7.59 -2.53
CA GLY A 93 -5.55 7.08 -1.49
C GLY A 93 -5.05 5.76 -0.90
N SER A 94 -4.60 4.82 -1.74
CA SER A 94 -4.06 3.52 -1.30
C SER A 94 -2.70 3.61 -0.60
N VAL A 95 -1.93 4.68 -0.82
CA VAL A 95 -0.62 4.90 -0.16
C VAL A 95 -0.78 5.69 1.13
N ALA A 96 -1.77 6.58 1.20
CA ALA A 96 -1.97 7.50 2.32
C ALA A 96 -2.09 6.80 3.69
N PRO A 97 -2.75 5.64 3.84
CA PRO A 97 -2.85 4.97 5.12
C PRO A 97 -1.51 4.66 5.79
N ASP A 98 -0.61 4.01 5.07
CA ASP A 98 0.74 3.70 5.54
C ASP A 98 1.56 4.98 5.77
N ALA A 99 1.39 5.99 4.91
CA ALA A 99 2.07 7.27 5.08
C ALA A 99 1.65 7.98 6.38
N LEU A 100 0.35 7.97 6.72
CA LEU A 100 -0.17 8.53 7.96
C LEU A 100 0.31 7.74 9.18
N TRP A 101 0.35 6.41 9.08
CA TRP A 101 0.89 5.54 10.13
C TRP A 101 2.39 5.81 10.35
N GLY A 102 3.18 5.87 9.27
CA GLY A 102 4.59 6.19 9.30
C GLY A 102 4.88 7.59 9.83
N LEU A 103 4.05 8.58 9.48
CA LEU A 103 4.15 9.94 10.01
C LEU A 103 3.96 9.98 11.52
N TYR A 104 3.02 9.20 12.07
CA TYR A 104 2.92 9.01 13.52
C TYR A 104 4.19 8.36 14.07
N GLU A 105 4.71 7.31 13.45
CA GLU A 105 5.91 6.64 13.95
C GLU A 105 7.15 7.55 13.98
N LEU A 106 7.24 8.53 13.08
CA LEU A 106 8.30 9.54 13.05
C LEU A 106 8.09 10.70 14.04
N THR A 107 6.87 11.24 14.12
CA THR A 107 6.58 12.46 14.89
C THR A 107 6.09 12.20 16.31
N LYS A 108 5.55 11.01 16.55
CA LYS A 108 4.80 10.62 17.76
C LYS A 108 3.66 11.60 18.10
N SER A 109 3.09 12.26 17.09
CA SER A 109 2.03 13.26 17.26
C SER A 109 0.78 12.66 17.91
N PRO A 110 0.24 13.27 18.99
CA PRO A 110 -1.00 12.81 19.62
C PRO A 110 -2.21 12.85 18.67
N ILE A 111 -2.21 13.77 17.71
CA ILE A 111 -3.28 13.93 16.72
C ILE A 111 -3.40 12.70 15.82
N LEU A 112 -2.29 11.98 15.57
CA LEU A 112 -2.29 10.79 14.73
C LEU A 112 -2.38 9.48 15.53
N LYS A 113 -2.40 9.56 16.87
CA LYS A 113 -2.45 8.38 17.73
C LYS A 113 -3.70 7.54 17.49
N TRP A 114 -4.86 8.19 17.35
CA TRP A 114 -6.12 7.49 17.07
C TRP A 114 -6.02 6.71 15.76
N TYR A 115 -5.44 7.32 14.72
CA TYR A 115 -5.33 6.71 13.41
C TYR A 115 -4.37 5.52 13.45
N ARG A 116 -3.22 5.67 14.12
CA ARG A 116 -2.28 4.57 14.33
C ARG A 116 -2.94 3.39 15.07
N THR A 117 -3.76 3.65 16.07
CA THR A 117 -4.50 2.59 16.78
C THR A 117 -5.51 1.91 15.85
N LEU A 118 -6.36 2.69 15.17
CA LEU A 118 -7.35 2.16 14.23
C LEU A 118 -6.72 1.28 13.14
N HIS A 119 -5.65 1.77 12.51
CA HIS A 119 -4.94 1.04 11.47
C HIS A 119 -4.44 -0.32 11.97
N THR A 120 -3.79 -0.35 13.14
CA THR A 120 -3.28 -1.59 13.73
C THR A 120 -4.41 -2.55 14.11
N GLU A 121 -5.53 -2.06 14.66
CA GLU A 121 -6.70 -2.89 14.98
C GLU A 121 -7.34 -3.51 13.74
N ILE A 122 -7.42 -2.74 12.65
CA ILE A 122 -7.91 -3.22 11.36
C ILE A 122 -7.01 -4.32 10.79
N HIS A 123 -5.70 -4.10 10.75
CA HIS A 123 -4.73 -5.07 10.24
C HIS A 123 -4.85 -6.45 10.93
N GLU A 124 -5.18 -6.48 12.23
CA GLU A 124 -5.30 -7.71 13.02
C GLU A 124 -6.70 -8.34 13.02
N LEU A 125 -7.67 -7.77 12.28
CA LEU A 125 -9.09 -8.10 12.41
C LEU A 125 -9.49 -9.46 11.82
N ILE A 126 -8.99 -9.81 10.63
CA ILE A 126 -9.41 -11.03 9.90
C ILE A 126 -8.39 -12.14 10.01
N PHE A 127 -7.14 -11.89 9.61
CA PHE A 127 -6.11 -12.92 9.53
C PHE A 127 -4.98 -12.66 10.51
N LYS A 128 -4.80 -13.57 11.47
CA LYS A 128 -3.73 -13.50 12.49
C LYS A 128 -2.52 -14.35 12.17
N LYS A 129 -2.55 -15.08 11.06
CA LYS A 129 -1.51 -16.02 10.69
C LYS A 129 -0.42 -15.29 9.91
N GLU A 130 0.73 -15.13 10.53
CA GLU A 130 1.94 -14.63 9.86
C GLU A 130 2.31 -15.58 8.70
N ILE A 131 2.70 -15.00 7.57
CA ILE A 131 3.25 -15.74 6.43
C ILE A 131 4.72 -15.38 6.25
N SER A 132 5.47 -16.23 5.56
CA SER A 132 6.87 -15.90 5.26
C SER A 132 6.96 -14.74 4.28
N MET A 133 8.05 -13.96 4.34
CA MET A 133 8.35 -12.89 3.37
C MET A 133 8.33 -13.38 1.90
N LYS A 134 8.59 -14.67 1.65
CA LYS A 134 8.50 -15.28 0.30
C LYS A 134 7.07 -15.56 -0.17
N GLN A 135 6.14 -15.76 0.77
CA GLN A 135 4.70 -15.97 0.49
C GLN A 135 3.93 -14.65 0.40
N GLY A 136 4.26 -13.69 1.29
CA GLY A 136 4.29 -12.27 0.90
C GLY A 136 5.19 -12.14 -0.34
N PHE A 137 5.44 -11.02 -1.00
CA PHE A 137 6.17 -11.02 -2.29
C PHE A 137 5.56 -11.88 -3.44
N LEU A 138 5.43 -13.21 -3.35
CA LEU A 138 4.68 -14.01 -4.33
C LEU A 138 3.23 -13.53 -4.46
N LEU A 139 2.55 -13.31 -3.33
CA LEU A 139 1.20 -12.74 -3.34
C LEU A 139 1.21 -11.32 -3.96
N GLN A 140 2.26 -10.52 -3.72
CA GLN A 140 2.41 -9.16 -4.29
C GLN A 140 2.53 -9.23 -5.80
N ILE A 141 3.39 -10.12 -6.31
CA ILE A 141 3.59 -10.34 -7.74
C ILE A 141 2.27 -10.75 -8.39
N ILE A 142 1.54 -11.70 -7.79
CA ILE A 142 0.25 -12.15 -8.31
C ILE A 142 -0.74 -10.98 -8.38
N PHE A 143 -0.88 -10.20 -7.30
CA PHE A 143 -1.76 -9.03 -7.27
C PHE A 143 -1.37 -7.97 -8.32
N VAL A 144 -0.09 -7.64 -8.43
CA VAL A 144 0.40 -6.64 -9.38
C VAL A 144 0.19 -7.10 -10.82
N ILE A 145 0.43 -8.37 -11.13
CA ILE A 145 0.18 -8.94 -12.47
C ILE A 145 -1.30 -8.85 -12.82
N ILE A 146 -2.18 -9.29 -11.91
CA ILE A 146 -3.63 -9.24 -12.14
C ILE A 146 -4.10 -7.80 -12.33
N ALA A 147 -3.68 -6.89 -11.45
CA ALA A 147 -4.02 -5.47 -11.55
C ALA A 147 -3.56 -4.85 -12.87
N THR A 148 -2.33 -5.18 -13.29
CA THR A 148 -1.75 -4.68 -14.54
C THR A 148 -2.51 -5.21 -15.76
N TRP A 149 -2.92 -6.48 -15.73
CA TRP A 149 -3.75 -7.09 -16.78
C TRP A 149 -5.15 -6.49 -16.87
N ILE A 150 -5.70 -5.95 -15.78
CA ILE A 150 -7.00 -5.26 -15.80
C ILE A 150 -6.89 -3.85 -16.38
N ILE A 151 -5.75 -3.18 -16.17
CA ILE A 151 -5.52 -1.79 -16.63
C ILE A 151 -5.20 -1.73 -18.12
N GLY A 152 -4.41 -2.66 -18.65
CA GLY A 152 -4.00 -2.73 -20.06
C GLY A 152 -4.90 -3.62 -20.89
#